data_AF-A0A3Q0R6X7-F1
#
_entry.id   AF-A0A3Q0R6X7-F1
#
_cell.length_a   1.000
_cell.length_b   1.000
_cell.length_c   1.000
_cell.angle_alpha   90.00
_cell.angle_beta   90.00
_cell.angle_gamma   90.00
#
_symmetry.space_group_name_H-M   'P 1'
#
loop_
_entity.id
_entity.type
_entity.pdbx_description
1 polymer ?
#
loop_
_entity_poly.entity_id
_entity_poly.type
_entity_poly.pdbx_seq_one_letter_code
_entity_poly.pdbx_strand_id
1 'polypeptide(L)'
;MADWTEYLNFGISVAKQAGEVRDASKEVKLKSSPADLVTETDQRVEKILIAAIRNQYPQHRFIGEESVAAGERVELTDHPTWIIDPIDGTVNFVHRFPFVAISIAFTVNKQVGRAISLRGQRSQASG
;
A
#
# COMPACT_ATOMS: atom_id res chain seq x y z
N MET A 1 -26.59 -7.00 3.21
CA MET A 1 -25.31 -6.76 2.51
C MET A 1 -24.23 -7.45 3.30
N ALA A 2 -23.23 -8.06 2.65
CA ALA A 2 -22.11 -8.66 3.36
C ALA A 2 -21.36 -7.58 4.17
N ASP A 3 -21.07 -7.87 5.43
CA ASP A 3 -20.33 -6.98 6.32
C ASP A 3 -18.83 -7.26 6.18
N TRP A 4 -18.10 -6.31 5.62
CA TRP A 4 -16.66 -6.40 5.39
C TRP A 4 -15.86 -5.50 6.34
N THR A 5 -16.48 -5.06 7.44
CA THR A 5 -15.89 -4.09 8.39
C THR A 5 -14.62 -4.62 9.04
N GLU A 6 -14.50 -5.92 9.29
CA GLU A 6 -13.28 -6.54 9.80
C GLU A 6 -12.10 -6.33 8.84
N TYR A 7 -12.27 -6.66 7.56
CA TYR A 7 -11.21 -6.51 6.54
C TYR A 7 -10.83 -5.05 6.33
N LEU A 8 -11.82 -4.15 6.41
CA LEU A 8 -11.58 -2.71 6.38
C LEU A 8 -10.72 -2.25 7.56
N ASN A 9 -11.09 -2.63 8.79
CA ASN A 9 -10.36 -2.26 10.00
C ASN A 9 -8.94 -2.85 10.00
N PHE A 10 -8.80 -4.08 9.54
CA PHE A 10 -7.50 -4.72 9.38
C PHE A 10 -6.65 -4.00 8.34
N GLY A 11 -7.21 -3.71 7.16
CA GLY A 11 -6.52 -2.93 6.11
C GLY A 11 -6.05 -1.57 6.61
N ILE A 12 -6.88 -0.87 7.39
CA ILE A 12 -6.50 0.40 8.04
C ILE A 12 -5.31 0.21 8.98
N SER A 13 -5.34 -0.83 9.82
CA SER A 13 -4.27 -1.11 10.78
C SER A 13 -2.93 -1.38 10.09
N VAL A 14 -2.91 -2.23 9.06
CA VAL A 14 -1.68 -2.59 8.34
C VAL A 14 -1.16 -1.40 7.53
N ALA A 15 -2.04 -0.64 6.87
CA ALA A 15 -1.66 0.56 6.13
C ALA A 15 -1.01 1.64 7.03
N LYS A 16 -1.50 1.82 8.26
CA LYS A 16 -0.86 2.72 9.24
C LYS A 16 0.57 2.28 9.57
N GLN A 17 0.76 1.00 9.87
CA GLN A 17 2.09 0.44 10.17
C GLN A 17 3.05 0.58 8.99
N ALA A 18 2.57 0.31 7.77
CA ALA A 18 3.38 0.45 6.56
C ALA A 18 3.72 1.92 6.26
N GLY A 19 2.84 2.86 6.62
CA GLY A 19 3.08 4.29 6.52
C GLY A 19 4.26 4.78 7.36
N GLU A 20 4.47 4.22 8.55
CA GLU A 20 5.62 4.55 9.42
C GLU A 20 6.96 4.15 8.77
N VAL A 21 7.00 2.96 8.14
CA VAL A 21 8.20 2.46 7.44
C VAL A 21 8.54 3.32 6.22
N ARG A 22 7.52 3.74 5.48
CA ARG A 22 7.67 4.66 4.33
C ARG A 22 8.29 5.99 4.76
N ASP A 23 7.87 6.53 5.91
CA ASP A 23 8.38 7.81 6.39
C ASP A 23 9.81 7.71 6.96
N ALA A 24 10.16 6.60 7.61
CA ALA A 24 11.55 6.32 8.03
C ALA A 24 12.52 6.18 6.85
N SER A 25 12.06 5.67 5.71
CA SER A 25 12.90 5.46 4.51
C SER A 25 13.35 6.76 3.83
N LYS A 26 12.75 7.91 4.19
CA LYS A 26 13.13 9.23 3.67
C LYS A 26 14.45 9.78 4.24
N GLU A 27 14.98 9.26 5.35
CA GLU A 27 16.23 9.77 5.95
C GLU A 27 17.50 9.22 5.28
N VAL A 28 17.42 8.09 4.57
CA VAL A 28 18.56 7.40 3.93
C VAL A 28 19.06 8.13 2.65
N LYS A 29 18.49 9.33 2.35
CA LYS A 29 18.37 10.03 1.05
C LYS A 29 19.56 10.83 0.50
N LEU A 30 20.82 10.58 0.88
CA LEU A 30 21.94 11.35 0.29
C LEU A 30 22.66 10.65 -0.88
N LYS A 31 22.33 9.40 -1.24
CA LYS A 31 23.20 8.59 -2.13
C LYS A 31 22.56 8.00 -3.40
N SER A 32 21.24 8.06 -3.60
CA SER A 32 20.53 7.36 -4.70
C SER A 32 19.64 8.28 -5.52
N SER A 33 19.31 7.89 -6.76
CA SER A 33 18.38 8.66 -7.60
C SER A 33 16.96 8.68 -6.99
N PRO A 34 16.18 9.77 -7.14
CA PRO A 34 14.84 9.85 -6.57
C PRO A 34 13.88 8.78 -7.08
N ALA A 35 14.02 8.35 -8.34
CA ALA A 35 13.15 7.35 -8.96
C ALA A 35 13.46 5.94 -8.43
N ASP A 36 14.74 5.58 -8.29
CA ASP A 36 15.11 4.25 -7.76
C ASP A 36 14.66 4.09 -6.30
N LEU A 37 14.74 5.17 -5.53
CA LEU A 37 14.35 5.15 -4.13
C LEU A 37 12.83 5.04 -3.94
N VAL A 38 12.05 5.66 -4.81
CA VAL A 38 10.59 5.46 -4.87
C VAL A 38 10.32 3.98 -5.03
N THR A 39 10.82 3.38 -6.11
CA THR A 39 10.62 1.97 -6.42
C THR A 39 11.06 1.05 -5.28
N GLU A 40 12.19 1.31 -4.62
CA GLU A 40 12.60 0.53 -3.45
C GLU A 40 11.63 0.67 -2.27
N THR A 41 11.15 1.89 -2.02
CA THR A 41 10.19 2.17 -0.93
C THR A 41 8.83 1.54 -1.24
N ASP A 42 8.32 1.70 -2.46
CA ASP A 42 7.08 1.07 -2.95
C ASP A 42 7.12 -0.45 -2.78
N GLN A 43 8.18 -1.09 -3.28
CA GLN A 43 8.37 -2.54 -3.15
C GLN A 43 8.45 -3.00 -1.69
N ARG A 44 9.10 -2.23 -0.82
CA ARG A 44 9.21 -2.55 0.60
C ARG A 44 7.86 -2.44 1.31
N VAL A 45 7.12 -1.37 1.04
CA VAL A 45 5.78 -1.13 1.61
C VAL A 45 4.81 -2.22 1.13
N GLU A 46 4.81 -2.55 -0.15
CA GLU A 46 3.97 -3.61 -0.71
C GLU A 46 4.28 -4.98 -0.07
N LYS A 47 5.56 -5.33 0.08
CA LYS A 47 5.96 -6.59 0.74
C LYS A 47 5.47 -6.67 2.17
N ILE A 48 5.54 -5.58 2.93
CA ILE A 48 5.05 -5.53 4.33
C ILE A 48 3.53 -5.73 4.37
N LEU A 49 2.80 -5.02 3.50
CA LEU A 49 1.34 -5.13 3.41
C LEU A 49 0.93 -6.56 3.06
N ILE A 50 1.50 -7.13 2.00
CA ILE A 50 1.21 -8.50 1.56
C ILE A 50 1.56 -9.52 2.64
N ALA A 51 2.74 -9.40 3.28
CA ALA A 51 3.16 -10.33 4.33
C ALA A 51 2.20 -10.31 5.53
N ALA A 52 1.83 -9.13 6.02
CA ALA A 52 0.90 -8.97 7.14
C ALA A 52 -0.48 -9.54 6.81
N ILE A 53 -1.01 -9.23 5.62
CA ILE A 53 -2.31 -9.73 5.17
C ILE A 53 -2.26 -11.25 4.97
N ARG A 54 -1.20 -11.79 4.35
CA ARG A 54 -1.05 -13.23 4.12
C ARG A 54 -0.93 -14.01 5.42
N ASN A 55 -0.32 -13.43 6.45
CA ASN A 55 -0.25 -14.05 7.78
C ASN A 55 -1.64 -14.18 8.42
N GLN A 56 -2.49 -13.15 8.28
CA GLN A 56 -3.86 -13.17 8.83
C GLN A 56 -4.84 -13.95 7.95
N TYR A 57 -4.69 -13.86 6.62
CA TYR A 57 -5.59 -14.41 5.62
C TYR A 57 -4.82 -15.19 4.54
N PRO A 58 -4.31 -16.40 4.83
CA PRO A 58 -3.43 -17.15 3.93
C PRO A 58 -4.04 -17.55 2.58
N GLN A 59 -5.37 -17.60 2.51
CA GLN A 59 -6.12 -18.00 1.31
C GLN A 59 -6.52 -16.82 0.43
N HIS A 60 -6.29 -15.58 0.86
CA HIS A 60 -6.66 -14.39 0.10
C HIS A 60 -5.64 -14.13 -1.01
N ARG A 61 -6.12 -13.54 -2.10
CA ARG A 61 -5.30 -13.14 -3.25
C ARG A 61 -4.88 -11.67 -3.15
N PHE A 62 -3.91 -11.31 -3.99
CA PHE A 62 -3.31 -9.98 -4.02
C PHE A 62 -3.20 -9.49 -5.46
N ILE A 63 -3.40 -8.19 -5.63
CA ILE A 63 -3.04 -7.44 -6.84
C ILE A 63 -2.31 -6.19 -6.35
N GLY A 64 -0.98 -6.18 -6.47
CA GLY A 64 -0.14 -5.05 -6.07
C GLY A 64 0.45 -4.34 -7.28
N GLU A 65 0.56 -3.01 -7.24
CA GLU A 65 1.15 -2.21 -8.32
C GLU A 65 2.56 -2.69 -8.70
N GLU A 66 3.43 -2.89 -7.71
CA GLU A 66 4.84 -3.26 -7.96
C GLU A 66 4.96 -4.71 -8.42
N SER A 67 4.16 -5.61 -7.87
CA SER A 67 4.07 -7.01 -8.34
C SER A 67 3.63 -7.08 -9.81
N VAL A 68 2.69 -6.24 -10.22
CA VAL A 68 2.23 -6.15 -11.62
C VAL A 68 3.30 -5.55 -12.52
N ALA A 69 4.00 -4.50 -12.06
CA ALA A 69 5.13 -3.93 -12.78
C ALA A 69 6.27 -4.96 -12.96
N ALA A 70 6.45 -5.88 -12.02
CA ALA A 70 7.38 -6.99 -12.10
C ALA A 70 6.92 -8.16 -13.01
N GLY A 71 5.73 -8.05 -13.62
CA GLY A 71 5.19 -9.01 -14.59
C GLY A 71 4.24 -10.05 -14.00
N GLU A 72 3.76 -9.89 -12.76
CA GLU A 72 2.70 -10.75 -12.24
C GLU A 72 1.40 -10.57 -13.03
N ARG A 73 0.74 -11.69 -13.33
CA ARG A 73 -0.52 -11.67 -14.06
C ARG A 73 -1.63 -11.11 -13.20
N VAL A 74 -2.26 -10.04 -13.65
CA VAL A 74 -3.47 -9.49 -13.04
C VAL A 74 -4.68 -10.33 -13.44
N GLU A 75 -5.30 -10.98 -12.46
CA GLU A 75 -6.59 -11.63 -12.64
C GLU A 75 -7.48 -11.38 -11.43
N LEU A 76 -8.51 -10.56 -11.62
CA LEU A 76 -9.54 -10.37 -10.61
C LEU A 76 -10.52 -11.55 -10.66
N THR A 77 -10.50 -12.37 -9.61
CA THR A 77 -11.34 -13.57 -9.50
C THR A 77 -12.50 -13.35 -8.53
N ASP A 78 -13.30 -14.39 -8.32
CA ASP A 78 -14.36 -14.35 -7.32
C ASP A 78 -13.83 -14.54 -5.89
N HIS A 79 -12.57 -14.93 -5.73
CA HIS A 79 -11.92 -15.06 -4.41
C HIS A 79 -11.70 -13.70 -3.72
N PRO A 80 -11.69 -13.69 -2.38
CA PRO A 80 -11.22 -12.55 -1.60
C PRO A 80 -9.86 -12.04 -2.09
N THR A 81 -9.83 -10.81 -2.60
CA THR A 81 -8.63 -10.22 -3.22
C THR A 81 -8.39 -8.82 -2.67
N TRP A 82 -7.15 -8.60 -2.21
CA TRP A 82 -6.65 -7.31 -1.77
C TRP A 82 -5.93 -6.61 -2.92
N ILE A 83 -6.37 -5.41 -3.27
CA ILE A 83 -5.75 -4.56 -4.28
C ILE A 83 -4.97 -3.48 -3.54
N ILE A 84 -3.68 -3.35 -3.83
CA ILE A 84 -2.74 -2.55 -3.05
C ILE A 84 -1.99 -1.60 -3.97
N ASP A 85 -1.99 -0.32 -3.61
CA ASP A 85 -1.11 0.71 -4.15
C ASP A 85 -0.29 1.25 -2.95
N PRO A 86 1.03 0.95 -2.90
CA PRO A 86 1.88 1.27 -1.77
C PRO A 86 2.20 2.77 -1.64
N ILE A 87 2.26 3.53 -2.74
CA ILE A 87 2.46 4.98 -2.74
C ILE A 87 1.65 5.65 -3.86
N ASP A 88 0.38 5.93 -3.56
CA ASP A 88 -0.47 6.77 -4.41
C ASP A 88 0.04 8.22 -4.34
N GLY A 89 0.41 8.78 -5.49
CA GLY A 89 1.06 10.07 -5.62
C GLY A 89 2.59 9.99 -5.69
N THR A 90 3.14 8.97 -6.35
CA THR A 90 4.57 8.76 -6.63
C THR A 90 5.31 10.03 -7.07
N VAL A 91 4.70 10.85 -7.94
CA VAL A 91 5.23 12.15 -8.38
C VAL A 91 5.42 13.10 -7.19
N ASN A 92 4.44 13.17 -6.29
CA ASN A 92 4.54 13.97 -5.07
C ASN A 92 5.65 13.44 -4.16
N PHE A 93 5.83 12.11 -4.09
CA PHE A 93 6.91 11.50 -3.31
C PHE A 93 8.30 11.90 -3.82
N VAL A 94 8.51 11.85 -5.14
CA VAL A 94 9.75 12.28 -5.81
C VAL A 94 10.05 13.75 -5.49
N HIS A 95 9.04 14.61 -5.63
CA HIS A 95 9.15 16.05 -5.37
C HIS A 95 9.07 16.42 -3.89
N ARG A 96 8.99 15.44 -2.98
CA ARG A 96 8.93 15.62 -1.51
C ARG A 96 7.73 16.42 -1.02
N PHE A 97 6.66 16.46 -1.82
CA PHE A 97 5.38 16.99 -1.38
C PHE A 97 4.72 16.03 -0.37
N PRO A 98 3.99 16.55 0.63
CA PRO A 98 3.41 15.74 1.70
C PRO A 98 2.14 14.98 1.29
N PHE A 99 1.77 14.99 0.02
CA PHE A 99 0.52 14.42 -0.49
C PHE A 99 0.75 13.04 -1.09
N VAL A 100 0.98 12.06 -0.21
CA VAL A 100 1.14 10.64 -0.57
C VAL A 100 0.25 9.77 0.32
N ALA A 101 -0.31 8.70 -0.24
CA ALA A 101 -1.19 7.79 0.48
C ALA A 101 -0.77 6.32 0.27
N ILE A 102 -1.22 5.45 1.18
CA ILE A 102 -1.30 4.01 0.92
C ILE A 102 -2.77 3.72 0.62
N SER A 103 -3.02 3.07 -0.50
CA SER A 103 -4.37 2.75 -0.96
C SER A 103 -4.58 1.23 -0.94
N ILE A 104 -5.67 0.78 -0.30
CA ILE A 104 -6.04 -0.64 -0.19
C ILE A 104 -7.52 -0.80 -0.52
N ALA A 105 -7.85 -1.72 -1.41
CA ALA A 105 -9.22 -2.16 -1.66
C ALA A 105 -9.37 -3.66 -1.39
N PHE A 106 -10.57 -4.05 -0.95
CA PHE A 106 -10.93 -5.44 -0.73
C PHE A 106 -12.12 -5.81 -1.61
N THR A 107 -11.99 -6.92 -2.33
CA THR A 107 -12.97 -7.40 -3.30
C THR A 107 -13.32 -8.86 -3.05
N VAL A 108 -14.58 -9.22 -3.32
CA VAL A 108 -15.09 -10.60 -3.32
C VAL A 108 -16.09 -10.71 -4.47
N ASN A 109 -16.10 -11.81 -5.22
CA ASN A 109 -16.98 -11.98 -6.40
C ASN A 109 -16.83 -10.82 -7.42
N LYS A 110 -15.60 -10.31 -7.58
CA LYS A 110 -15.28 -9.14 -8.43
C LYS A 110 -16.04 -7.86 -8.07
N GLN A 111 -16.68 -7.81 -6.90
CA GLN A 111 -17.33 -6.62 -6.38
C GLN A 111 -16.45 -5.99 -5.31
N VAL A 112 -16.27 -4.68 -5.41
CA VAL A 112 -15.56 -3.92 -4.39
C VAL A 112 -16.44 -3.85 -3.15
N GLY A 113 -16.00 -4.50 -2.08
CA GLY A 113 -16.70 -4.46 -0.79
C GLY A 113 -16.42 -3.15 -0.05
N ARG A 114 -15.14 -2.83 0.11
CA ARG A 114 -14.64 -1.63 0.79
C ARG A 114 -13.30 -1.20 0.17
N ALA A 115 -13.00 0.10 0.22
CA ALA A 115 -11.71 0.65 -0.16
C ALA A 115 -11.32 1.78 0.81
N ILE A 116 -10.02 1.93 1.03
CA ILE A 116 -9.43 3.00 1.82
C ILE A 116 -8.25 3.61 1.08
N SER A 117 -8.05 4.90 1.28
CA SER A 117 -6.82 5.59 0.96
C SER A 117 -6.40 6.38 2.20
N LEU A 118 -5.29 5.97 2.81
CA LEU A 118 -4.78 6.57 4.03
C LEU A 118 -3.60 7.46 3.69
N ARG A 119 -3.85 8.77 3.76
CA ARG A 119 -2.78 9.77 3.69
C ARG A 119 -1.94 9.70 4.96
N GLY A 120 -0.62 9.66 4.79
CA GLY A 120 0.26 9.93 5.92
C GLY A 120 0.14 11.41 6.28
N GLN A 121 -0.31 11.74 7.49
CA GLN A 121 -0.16 13.10 7.99
C GLN A 121 1.30 13.29 8.38
N ARG A 122 2.01 14.17 7.66
CA ARG A 122 3.26 14.72 8.17
C ARG A 122 2.96 15.40 9.51
N SER A 123 3.66 15.01 10.57
CA SER A 123 4.01 16.00 11.59
C SER A 123 4.83 17.07 10.87
N GLN A 124 4.30 18.29 10.77
CA GLN A 124 5.15 19.41 10.46
C GLN A 124 6.08 19.56 11.66
N ALA A 125 7.35 19.14 11.51
CA ALA A 125 8.37 19.65 12.38
C ALA A 125 8.40 21.17 12.15
N SER A 126 7.75 21.90 13.05
CA SER A 126 7.87 23.34 13.20
C SER A 126 9.36 23.67 13.28
N GLY A 127 9.87 24.28 12.21
CA GLY A 127 11.14 24.98 12.20
C GLY A 127 11.02 26.34 12.85
#